data_AF-A0A853C868-F1
#
_entry.id   AF-A0A853C868-F1
#
_cell.length_a   1.000
_cell.length_b   1.000
_cell.length_c   1.000
_cell.angle_alpha   90.00
_cell.angle_beta   90.00
_cell.angle_gamma   90.00
#
_symmetry.space_group_name_H-M   'P 1'
#
loop_
_entity.id
_entity.type
_entity.pdbx_description
1 polymer ?
#
loop_
_entity_poly.entity_id
_entity_poly.type
_entity_poly.pdbx_seq_one_letter_code
_entity_poly.pdbx_strand_id
1 'polypeptide(L)'
;MRLPRTLLPGVGTALVVALAVSACGGSDEEPDDAAGSPAAATVEAFCPVWEEALTELATLGTTEPSEEAWDKVRSGLEELSAIGAPGDLSDDATEGLAIFTDSLLALDHRDFARLDGAANLPGVTDEQEAQSRTFTEEAAQLCGKLG
;
A
#
# COMPACT_ATOMS: atom_id res chain seq x y z
N MET A 1 -58.60 17.94 8.52
CA MET A 1 -59.16 16.87 7.68
C MET A 1 -58.15 15.73 7.60
N ARG A 2 -58.61 14.48 7.76
CA ARG A 2 -57.81 13.26 7.90
C ARG A 2 -58.05 12.32 6.70
N LEU A 3 -56.99 11.58 6.33
CA LEU A 3 -56.92 10.23 5.70
C LEU A 3 -57.12 10.10 4.17
N PRO A 4 -56.64 8.99 3.50
CA PRO A 4 -55.86 7.80 3.97
C PRO A 4 -54.54 7.56 3.17
N ARG A 5 -53.45 6.94 3.66
CA ARG A 5 -53.12 5.54 4.07
C ARG A 5 -52.95 4.49 2.93
N THR A 6 -51.68 4.05 2.76
CA THR A 6 -51.15 2.67 2.51
C THR A 6 -50.97 2.11 1.09
N LEU A 7 -49.73 1.66 0.77
CA LEU A 7 -49.28 0.38 0.15
C LEU A 7 -47.73 0.42 0.00
N LEU A 8 -46.94 -0.19 0.91
CA LEU A 8 -46.28 -1.52 0.93
C LEU A 8 -44.98 -1.67 0.07
N PRO A 9 -43.98 -2.43 0.58
CA PRO A 9 -42.56 -2.35 0.22
C PRO A 9 -42.19 -3.22 -0.99
N GLY A 10 -41.41 -2.66 -1.91
CA GLY A 10 -40.81 -3.39 -3.03
C GLY A 10 -39.33 -3.64 -2.76
N VAL A 11 -38.99 -4.88 -2.41
CA VAL A 11 -37.64 -5.41 -2.53
C VAL A 11 -37.28 -5.38 -4.01
N GLY A 12 -36.33 -4.53 -4.40
CA GLY A 12 -35.83 -4.40 -5.75
C GLY A 12 -34.32 -4.25 -5.73
N THR A 13 -33.63 -5.39 -5.82
CA THR A 13 -32.19 -5.51 -5.95
C THR A 13 -31.71 -4.72 -7.16
N ALA A 14 -30.95 -3.66 -6.92
CA ALA A 14 -30.05 -3.06 -7.91
C ALA A 14 -28.80 -2.60 -7.16
N LEU A 15 -27.97 -3.56 -6.74
CA LEU A 15 -26.55 -3.30 -6.48
C LEU A 15 -25.93 -2.94 -7.83
N VAL A 16 -26.00 -1.66 -8.18
CA VAL A 16 -25.13 -1.09 -9.20
C VAL A 16 -23.77 -0.98 -8.53
N VAL A 17 -22.97 -2.05 -8.64
CA VAL A 17 -21.54 -2.01 -8.35
C VAL A 17 -20.92 -1.19 -9.48
N ALA A 18 -21.00 0.13 -9.35
CA ALA A 18 -20.19 1.03 -10.14
C ALA A 18 -18.75 0.87 -9.63
N LEU A 19 -17.96 0.09 -10.37
CA LEU A 19 -16.51 0.04 -10.27
C LEU A 19 -15.97 1.41 -10.68
N ALA A 20 -16.02 2.37 -9.77
CA ALA A 20 -15.27 3.61 -9.89
C ALA A 20 -13.83 3.31 -9.47
N VAL A 21 -13.03 2.90 -10.45
CA VAL A 21 -11.58 3.09 -10.42
C VAL A 21 -11.36 4.60 -10.39
N SER A 22 -11.30 5.17 -9.19
CA SER A 22 -10.71 6.49 -8.98
C SER A 22 -9.21 6.30 -8.83
N ALA A 23 -8.54 6.20 -9.99
CA ALA A 23 -7.19 6.69 -10.11
C ALA A 23 -7.15 8.11 -9.53
N CYS A 24 -6.41 8.29 -8.44
CA CYS A 24 -6.28 9.58 -7.77
C CYS A 24 -5.48 10.51 -8.70
N GLY A 25 -6.22 11.38 -9.38
CA GLY A 25 -5.72 12.41 -10.27
C GLY A 25 -6.75 13.53 -10.35
N GLY A 26 -6.77 14.39 -9.33
CA GLY A 26 -7.19 15.79 -9.46
C GLY A 26 -8.68 16.13 -9.31
N SER A 27 -8.97 16.73 -8.15
CA SER A 27 -9.84 17.91 -7.92
C SER A 27 -11.37 17.78 -7.83
N ASP A 28 -11.83 18.11 -6.62
CA ASP A 28 -12.99 18.90 -6.19
C ASP A 28 -14.40 18.45 -6.56
N GLU A 29 -15.13 17.93 -5.56
CA GLU A 29 -16.36 18.53 -5.00
C GLU A 29 -16.85 17.70 -3.81
N GLU A 30 -16.92 18.32 -2.63
CA GLU A 30 -17.50 17.69 -1.42
C GLU A 30 -19.00 17.42 -1.59
N PRO A 31 -19.47 16.34 -0.95
CA PRO A 31 -20.46 16.56 0.09
C PRO A 31 -20.10 15.84 1.40
N ASP A 32 -20.21 16.60 2.49
CA ASP A 32 -20.43 16.17 3.87
C ASP A 32 -21.22 14.85 3.96
N ASP A 33 -20.54 13.78 4.36
CA ASP A 33 -21.08 12.67 5.17
C ASP A 33 -19.94 11.68 5.50
N ALA A 34 -19.22 11.94 6.60
CA ALA A 34 -18.43 10.97 7.36
C ALA A 34 -17.63 9.93 6.53
N ALA A 35 -16.83 10.38 5.57
CA ALA A 35 -15.85 9.53 4.91
C ALA A 35 -14.64 9.38 5.85
N GLY A 36 -14.78 8.48 6.84
CA GLY A 36 -13.62 8.03 7.61
C GLY A 36 -12.56 7.57 6.62
N SER A 37 -11.33 8.09 6.75
CA SER A 37 -10.17 7.54 6.05
C SER A 37 -10.24 6.03 6.08
N PRO A 38 -9.84 5.33 4.99
CA PRO A 38 -9.75 3.87 5.03
C PRO A 38 -9.04 3.49 6.33
N ALA A 39 -9.65 2.57 7.09
CA ALA A 39 -9.11 2.18 8.39
C ALA A 39 -7.66 1.75 8.18
N ALA A 40 -6.74 2.37 8.92
CA ALA A 40 -5.33 2.03 8.85
C ALA A 40 -5.14 0.53 9.05
N ALA A 41 -4.12 -0.04 8.40
CA ALA A 41 -3.85 -1.47 8.53
C ALA A 41 -3.62 -1.84 10.00
N THR A 42 -3.94 -3.08 10.37
CA THR A 42 -3.51 -3.59 11.67
C THR A 42 -2.07 -4.09 11.57
N VAL A 43 -1.31 -3.97 12.65
CA VAL A 43 0.08 -4.45 12.70
C VAL A 43 0.14 -5.95 12.38
N GLU A 44 -0.85 -6.73 12.83
CA GLU A 44 -0.94 -8.18 12.59
C GLU A 44 -1.20 -8.54 11.11
N ALA A 45 -1.80 -7.64 10.34
CA ALA A 45 -1.98 -7.84 8.90
C ALA A 45 -0.74 -7.36 8.12
N PHE A 46 -0.14 -6.25 8.55
CA PHE A 46 0.98 -5.62 7.88
C PHE A 46 2.30 -6.38 8.05
N CYS A 47 2.67 -6.73 9.30
CA CYS A 47 4.01 -7.23 9.60
C CYS A 47 4.36 -8.57 8.94
N PRO A 48 3.47 -9.57 8.85
CA PRO A 48 3.80 -10.82 8.15
C PRO A 48 4.16 -10.59 6.68
N VAL A 49 3.42 -9.72 5.98
CA VAL A 49 3.65 -9.40 4.57
C VAL A 49 4.95 -8.61 4.40
N TRP A 50 5.20 -7.63 5.28
CA TRP A 50 6.45 -6.87 5.31
C TRP A 50 7.67 -7.78 5.50
N GLU A 51 7.62 -8.68 6.48
CA GLU A 51 8.71 -9.61 6.81
C GLU A 51 8.98 -10.60 5.67
N GLU A 52 7.92 -11.11 5.03
CA GLU A 52 8.05 -11.99 3.86
C GLU A 52 8.66 -11.23 2.67
N ALA A 53 8.15 -10.05 2.34
CA ALA A 53 8.68 -9.24 1.25
C ALA A 53 10.16 -8.85 1.46
N LEU A 54 10.52 -8.44 2.68
CA LEU A 54 11.92 -8.15 3.03
C LEU A 54 12.81 -9.39 2.96
N THR A 55 12.30 -10.54 3.41
CA THR A 55 13.04 -11.81 3.35
C THR A 55 13.31 -12.18 1.90
N GLU A 56 12.30 -12.15 1.05
CA GLU A 56 12.42 -12.43 -0.38
C GLU A 56 13.42 -11.46 -1.03
N LEU A 57 13.29 -10.14 -0.79
CA LEU A 57 14.24 -9.12 -1.25
C LEU A 57 15.67 -9.42 -0.82
N ALA A 58 15.89 -9.78 0.45
CA ALA A 58 17.20 -10.13 0.97
C ALA A 58 17.78 -11.41 0.33
N THR A 59 16.92 -12.36 -0.07
CA THR A 59 17.36 -13.59 -0.74
C THR A 59 17.83 -13.36 -2.17
N LEU A 60 17.36 -12.31 -2.85
CA LEU A 60 17.79 -11.98 -4.22
C LEU A 60 19.28 -11.58 -4.27
N GLY A 61 19.81 -11.04 -3.18
CA GLY A 61 21.23 -10.69 -3.06
C GLY A 61 21.69 -9.63 -4.08
N THR A 62 22.94 -9.73 -4.52
CA THR A 62 23.60 -8.79 -5.47
C THR A 62 23.70 -9.32 -6.89
N THR A 63 23.10 -10.47 -7.17
CA THR A 63 23.06 -11.10 -8.49
C THR A 63 21.74 -10.84 -9.17
N GLU A 64 21.70 -10.84 -10.50
CA GLU A 64 20.45 -10.70 -11.25
C GLU A 64 19.45 -11.80 -10.84
N PRO A 65 18.31 -11.44 -10.22
CA PRO A 65 17.32 -12.42 -9.81
C PRO A 65 16.62 -13.02 -11.03
N SER A 66 16.17 -14.26 -10.90
CA SER A 66 15.27 -14.82 -11.91
C SER A 66 13.95 -14.06 -11.91
N GLU A 67 13.26 -14.06 -13.05
CA GLU A 67 11.93 -13.47 -13.19
C GLU A 67 10.94 -14.05 -12.15
N GLU A 68 10.99 -15.36 -11.92
CA GLU A 68 10.16 -16.03 -10.90
C GLU A 68 10.46 -15.53 -9.48
N ALA A 69 11.73 -15.29 -9.14
CA ALA A 69 12.10 -14.77 -7.82
C ALA A 69 11.69 -13.30 -7.67
N TRP A 70 11.82 -12.51 -8.75
CA TRP A 70 11.35 -11.12 -8.78
C TRP A 70 9.83 -11.00 -8.66
N ASP A 71 9.07 -11.90 -9.30
CA ASP A 71 7.61 -11.90 -9.22
C ASP A 71 7.09 -12.16 -7.80
N LYS A 72 7.82 -12.93 -6.98
CA LYS A 72 7.48 -13.12 -5.56
C LYS A 72 7.65 -11.84 -4.76
N VAL A 73 8.79 -11.16 -4.95
CA VAL A 73 9.04 -9.85 -4.34
C VAL A 73 7.96 -8.86 -4.75
N ARG A 74 7.66 -8.76 -6.05
CA ARG A 74 6.59 -7.88 -6.54
C ARG A 74 5.24 -8.19 -5.93
N SER A 75 4.87 -9.47 -5.84
CA SER A 75 3.60 -9.88 -5.23
C SER A 75 3.52 -9.44 -3.77
N GLY A 76 4.61 -9.61 -3.00
CA GLY A 76 4.67 -9.13 -1.62
C GLY A 76 4.58 -7.61 -1.51
N LEU A 77 5.22 -6.86 -2.40
CA LEU A 77 5.14 -5.39 -2.44
C LEU A 77 3.75 -4.88 -2.86
N GLU A 78 3.10 -5.54 -3.82
CA GLU A 78 1.71 -5.27 -4.24
C GLU A 78 0.73 -5.53 -3.08
N GLU A 79 0.90 -6.63 -2.36
CA GLU A 79 0.11 -6.95 -1.17
C GLU A 79 0.33 -5.93 -0.04
N LEU A 80 1.58 -5.55 0.21
CA LEU A 80 1.94 -4.54 1.20
C LEU A 80 1.31 -3.17 0.88
N SER A 81 1.37 -2.76 -0.38
CA SER A 81 0.74 -1.54 -0.87
C SER A 81 -0.79 -1.58 -0.72
N ALA A 82 -1.41 -2.74 -1.01
CA ALA A 82 -2.85 -2.93 -0.88
C ALA A 82 -3.34 -2.93 0.58
N ILE A 83 -2.55 -3.47 1.51
CA ILE A 83 -2.83 -3.43 2.95
C ILE A 83 -2.70 -2.00 3.48
N GLY A 84 -1.66 -1.28 3.03
CA GLY A 84 -1.34 0.06 3.49
C GLY A 84 -0.60 0.09 4.82
N ALA A 85 -0.27 1.30 5.27
CA ALA A 85 0.47 1.51 6.51
C ALA A 85 -0.43 1.29 7.75
N PRO A 86 0.10 0.68 8.83
CA PRO A 86 -0.58 0.68 10.11
C PRO A 86 -0.53 2.06 10.78
N GLY A 87 -1.53 2.36 11.59
CA GLY A 87 -1.70 3.69 12.20
C GLY A 87 -0.65 4.08 13.26
N ASP A 88 0.27 3.16 13.58
CA ASP A 88 1.39 3.36 14.50
C ASP A 88 2.65 3.92 13.81
N LEU A 89 2.66 3.99 12.46
CA LEU A 89 3.72 4.65 11.70
C LEU A 89 3.50 6.16 11.65
N SER A 90 4.59 6.93 11.52
CA SER A 90 4.51 8.37 11.26
C SER A 90 3.90 8.67 9.87
N ASP A 91 3.46 9.91 9.67
CA ASP A 91 2.96 10.37 8.36
C ASP A 91 4.06 10.20 7.28
N ASP A 92 5.31 10.55 7.61
CA ASP A 92 6.46 10.35 6.73
C ASP A 92 6.71 8.87 6.40
N ALA A 93 6.55 7.96 7.37
CA ALA A 93 6.64 6.52 7.13
C ALA A 93 5.45 5.99 6.32
N THR A 94 4.26 6.58 6.48
CA THR A 94 3.08 6.21 5.70
C THR A 94 3.24 6.61 4.23
N GLU A 95 3.73 7.82 3.95
CA GLU A 95 4.08 8.26 2.60
C GLU A 95 5.26 7.46 2.05
N GLY A 96 6.25 7.18 2.89
CA GLY A 96 7.42 6.38 2.58
C GLY A 96 7.11 4.95 2.12
N LEU A 97 6.04 4.34 2.63
CA LEU A 97 5.58 3.03 2.17
C LEU A 97 5.21 3.05 0.67
N ALA A 98 4.40 4.03 0.25
CA ALA A 98 3.97 4.16 -1.14
C ALA A 98 5.16 4.44 -2.05
N ILE A 99 6.08 5.32 -1.62
CA ILE A 99 7.31 5.59 -2.37
C ILE A 99 8.15 4.31 -2.52
N PHE A 100 8.31 3.55 -1.44
CA PHE A 100 9.10 2.32 -1.42
C PHE A 100 8.52 1.26 -2.36
N THR A 101 7.22 0.96 -2.23
CA THR A 101 6.56 -0.07 -3.05
C THR A 101 6.49 0.36 -4.51
N ASP A 102 6.08 1.60 -4.81
CA ASP A 102 5.97 2.08 -6.19
C ASP A 102 7.34 2.12 -6.89
N SER A 103 8.38 2.58 -6.19
CA SER A 103 9.73 2.65 -6.76
C SER A 103 10.29 1.26 -7.09
N LEU A 104 10.04 0.27 -6.23
CA LEU A 104 10.47 -1.11 -6.49
C LEU A 104 9.60 -1.80 -7.54
N LEU A 105 8.29 -1.57 -7.54
CA LEU A 105 7.36 -2.13 -8.54
C LEU A 105 7.55 -1.55 -9.94
N ALA A 106 8.10 -0.34 -10.04
CA ALA A 106 8.48 0.27 -11.32
C ALA A 106 9.71 -0.40 -11.96
N LEU A 107 10.45 -1.24 -11.22
CA LEU A 107 11.65 -1.91 -11.71
C LEU A 107 11.35 -3.28 -12.30
N ASP A 108 12.10 -3.62 -13.35
CA ASP A 108 12.25 -5.00 -13.76
C ASP A 108 13.39 -5.69 -13.00
N HIS A 109 13.44 -7.02 -13.08
CA HIS A 109 14.45 -7.84 -12.40
C HIS A 109 15.90 -7.46 -12.78
N ARG A 110 16.14 -6.93 -13.99
CA ARG A 110 17.48 -6.54 -14.46
C ARG A 110 17.89 -5.19 -13.90
N ASP A 111 16.96 -4.26 -13.81
CA ASP A 111 17.20 -2.94 -13.26
C ASP A 111 17.38 -3.01 -11.74
N PHE A 112 16.63 -3.89 -11.06
CA PHE A 112 16.87 -4.20 -9.64
C PHE A 112 18.31 -4.68 -9.40
N ALA A 113 18.83 -5.57 -10.23
CA ALA A 113 20.20 -6.09 -10.13
C ALA A 113 21.30 -5.02 -10.28
N ARG A 114 20.95 -3.84 -10.84
CA ARG A 114 21.86 -2.72 -11.04
C ARG A 114 21.78 -1.68 -9.92
N LEU A 115 20.82 -1.82 -9.00
CA LEU A 115 20.76 -0.96 -7.83
C LEU A 115 21.93 -1.26 -6.90
N ASP A 116 22.53 -0.20 -6.36
CA ASP A 116 23.51 -0.31 -5.27
C ASP A 116 22.75 -0.50 -3.93
N GLY A 117 21.98 -1.58 -3.87
CA GLY A 117 21.02 -1.88 -2.80
C GLY A 117 19.74 -1.04 -2.84
N ALA A 118 18.80 -1.35 -1.93
CA ALA A 118 17.53 -0.65 -1.79
C ALA A 118 17.66 0.80 -1.24
N ALA A 119 18.90 1.25 -0.96
CA ALA A 119 19.16 2.55 -0.35
C ALA A 119 19.06 3.73 -1.32
N ASN A 120 19.10 3.49 -2.64
CA ASN A 120 18.96 4.53 -3.65
C ASN A 120 17.82 4.16 -4.60
N LEU A 121 16.61 4.59 -4.27
CA LEU A 121 15.45 4.38 -5.13
C LEU A 121 15.59 5.24 -6.40
N PRO A 122 15.43 4.66 -7.60
CA PRO A 122 15.57 5.43 -8.83
C PRO A 122 14.36 6.35 -9.03
N GLY A 123 14.62 7.58 -9.48
CA GLY A 123 13.57 8.52 -9.89
C GLY A 123 12.84 9.23 -8.74
N VAL A 124 13.31 9.08 -7.49
CA VAL A 124 12.78 9.80 -6.33
C VAL A 124 13.67 11.00 -5.97
N THR A 125 13.10 11.97 -5.25
CA THR A 125 13.82 13.10 -4.65
C THR A 125 14.47 12.71 -3.32
N ASP A 126 15.44 13.51 -2.85
CA ASP A 126 16.08 13.31 -1.53
C ASP A 126 15.06 13.23 -0.37
N GLU A 127 13.98 14.02 -0.46
CA GLU A 127 12.89 14.01 0.54
C GLU A 127 12.12 12.69 0.51
N GLN A 128 11.76 12.22 -0.69
CA GLN A 128 11.08 10.94 -0.87
C GLN A 128 11.96 9.75 -0.45
N GLU A 129 13.27 9.82 -0.71
CA GLU A 129 14.23 8.83 -0.22
C GLU A 129 14.28 8.82 1.31
N ALA A 130 14.29 10.01 1.94
CA ALA A 130 14.24 10.12 3.40
C ALA A 130 12.94 9.52 3.97
N GLN A 131 11.79 9.81 3.37
CA GLN A 131 10.51 9.22 3.76
C GLN A 131 10.49 7.70 3.61
N SER A 132 10.97 7.17 2.48
CA SER A 132 11.09 5.72 2.26
C SER A 132 12.01 5.07 3.31
N ARG A 133 13.10 5.74 3.68
CA ARG A 133 13.99 5.28 4.76
C ARG A 133 13.29 5.25 6.11
N THR A 134 12.62 6.36 6.48
CA THR A 134 11.81 6.45 7.70
C THR A 134 10.79 5.30 7.76
N PHE A 135 10.11 5.02 6.64
CA PHE A 135 9.25 3.85 6.52
C PHE A 135 9.97 2.55 6.86
N THR A 136 11.08 2.23 6.18
CA THR A 136 11.78 0.96 6.42
C THR A 136 12.28 0.81 7.85
N GLU A 137 12.73 1.91 8.48
CA GLU A 137 13.23 1.93 9.86
C GLU A 137 12.10 1.75 10.88
N GLU A 138 10.98 2.46 10.71
CA GLU A 138 9.83 2.34 11.61
C GLU A 138 9.12 1.00 11.44
N ALA A 139 8.94 0.51 10.21
CA ALA A 139 8.37 -0.80 9.95
C ALA A 139 9.22 -1.92 10.57
N ALA A 140 10.55 -1.85 10.44
CA ALA A 140 11.46 -2.80 11.10
C ALA A 140 11.35 -2.74 12.63
N GLN A 141 11.23 -1.55 13.22
CA GLN A 141 11.04 -1.40 14.66
C GLN A 141 9.66 -1.87 15.13
N LEU A 142 8.62 -1.61 14.36
CA LEU A 142 7.24 -1.98 14.66
C LEU A 142 7.09 -3.51 14.64
N CYS A 143 7.53 -4.16 13.56
CA CYS A 143 7.43 -5.59 13.39
C CYS A 143 8.45 -6.36 14.26
N GLY A 144 9.65 -5.81 14.46
CA GLY A 144 10.63 -6.38 15.38
C GLY A 144 10.20 -6.39 16.86
N LYS A 145 9.18 -5.61 17.25
CA LYS A 145 8.60 -5.64 18.61
C LYS A 145 7.57 -6.75 18.81
N LEU A 146 7.14 -7.43 17.74
CA LEU A 146 6.22 -8.57 17.82
C LEU A 146 6.94 -9.92 18.02
N GLY A 147 8.28 -9.94 17.90
CA GLY A 147 9.14 -11.12 18.07
C GLY A 147 9.61 -11.38 19.50
#